data_AF-A0A562LDA3-F1
#
_entry.id   AF-A0A562LDA3-F1
#
_cell.length_a   1.000
_cell.length_b   1.000
_cell.length_c   1.000
_cell.angle_alpha   90.00
_cell.angle_beta   90.00
_cell.angle_gamma   90.00
#
_symmetry.space_group_name_H-M   'P 1'
#
loop_
_entity.id
_entity.type
_entity.pdbx_description
1 polymer ?
#
loop_
_entity_poly.entity_id
_entity_poly.type
_entity_poly.pdbx_seq_one_letter_code
_entity_poly.pdbx_strand_id
1 'polypeptide(L)'
;MIHLSYHPAFDAFHAIFRFLRVTFRTGISEIEVDKLRILDYYLLFPWRASAIRLSQKDLEVRRLAKRLEERRDYATLPTGDALLERMRPSQVAALQTMAMDGIVDLVSLRDGTVKFKAFALPDGLKKRIEDRTAEDVDAMKIIDVLNTYPLLGQDGLKGRTSLLEHRYDKV
;
A
#
# COMPACT_ATOMS: atom_id res chain seq x y z
N MET A 1 28.55 1.80 -10.76
CA MET A 1 28.39 0.36 -10.50
C MET A 1 26.91 0.13 -10.20
N ILE A 2 26.14 -0.39 -11.16
CA ILE A 2 24.71 -0.64 -10.96
C ILE A 2 24.58 -2.07 -10.43
N HIS A 3 24.48 -2.22 -9.12
CA HIS A 3 24.09 -3.50 -8.53
C HIS A 3 22.57 -3.62 -8.72
N LEU A 4 22.12 -4.44 -9.69
CA LEU A 4 20.72 -4.79 -9.87
C LEU A 4 20.32 -5.82 -8.79
N SER A 5 20.23 -5.38 -7.52
CA SER A 5 19.50 -6.17 -6.53
C SER A 5 18.02 -6.08 -6.88
N TYR A 6 17.43 -7.21 -7.27
CA TYR A 6 15.98 -7.32 -7.35
C TYR A 6 15.35 -6.90 -6.00
N HIS A 7 14.28 -6.10 -6.06
CA HIS A 7 13.48 -5.76 -4.87
C HIS A 7 11.99 -5.78 -5.25
N PRO A 8 11.12 -6.44 -4.46
CA PRO A 8 9.67 -6.48 -4.71
C PRO A 8 8.96 -5.12 -4.81
N ALA A 9 9.62 -4.04 -4.40
CA ALA A 9 9.12 -2.66 -4.48
C ALA A 9 9.07 -2.17 -5.92
N PHE A 10 9.92 -2.72 -6.78
CA PHE A 10 10.14 -2.29 -8.15
C PHE A 10 9.65 -3.31 -9.17
N ASP A 11 8.72 -4.19 -8.76
CA ASP A 11 8.13 -5.24 -9.59
C ASP A 11 6.60 -5.09 -9.66
N ALA A 12 6.07 -5.08 -10.88
CA ALA A 12 4.64 -4.86 -11.10
C ALA A 12 3.78 -6.05 -10.64
N PHE A 13 4.24 -7.30 -10.82
CA PHE A 13 3.48 -8.46 -10.39
C PHE A 13 3.40 -8.56 -8.87
N HIS A 14 4.46 -8.19 -8.16
CA HIS A 14 4.43 -8.07 -6.70
C HIS A 14 3.51 -6.94 -6.24
N ALA A 15 3.46 -5.81 -6.96
CA ALA A 15 2.50 -4.75 -6.67
C ALA A 15 1.05 -5.22 -6.90
N ILE A 16 0.74 -5.93 -7.99
CA ILE A 16 -0.59 -6.56 -8.21
C ILE A 16 -0.94 -7.46 -7.03
N PHE A 17 -0.03 -8.35 -6.63
CA PHE A 17 -0.27 -9.26 -5.52
C PHE A 17 -0.54 -8.53 -4.20
N ARG A 18 0.21 -7.45 -3.91
CA ARG A 18 -0.02 -6.60 -2.73
C ARG A 18 -1.34 -5.83 -2.80
N PHE A 19 -1.72 -5.28 -3.95
CA PHE A 19 -3.03 -4.65 -4.15
C PHE A 19 -4.17 -5.64 -3.90
N LEU A 20 -4.09 -6.85 -4.45
CA LEU A 20 -5.07 -7.90 -4.18
C LEU A 20 -5.14 -8.21 -2.69
N ARG A 21 -4.01 -8.37 -2.00
CA ARG A 21 -4.01 -8.59 -0.53
C ARG A 21 -4.71 -7.47 0.22
N VAL A 22 -4.43 -6.20 -0.11
CA VAL A 22 -5.11 -5.04 0.50
C VAL A 22 -6.62 -5.10 0.26
N THR A 23 -7.04 -5.31 -1.00
CA THR A 23 -8.45 -5.36 -1.39
C THR A 23 -9.21 -6.49 -0.73
N PHE A 24 -8.67 -7.71 -0.72
CA PHE A 24 -9.30 -8.87 -0.10
C PHE A 24 -9.32 -8.78 1.43
N ARG A 25 -8.31 -8.17 2.04
CA ARG A 25 -8.28 -7.94 3.50
C ARG A 25 -9.33 -6.93 3.95
N THR A 26 -9.45 -5.83 3.21
CA THR A 26 -10.26 -4.67 3.63
C THR A 26 -11.68 -4.69 3.05
N GLY A 27 -11.94 -5.49 2.02
CA GLY A 27 -13.23 -5.56 1.32
C GLY A 27 -13.56 -4.30 0.51
N ILE A 28 -12.57 -3.45 0.23
CA ILE A 28 -12.78 -2.19 -0.49
C ILE A 28 -13.04 -2.44 -1.97
N SER A 29 -14.17 -1.94 -2.47
CA SER A 29 -14.49 -1.95 -3.90
C SER A 29 -13.94 -0.74 -4.65
N GLU A 30 -13.67 0.38 -3.95
CA GLU A 30 -13.26 1.64 -4.55
C GLU A 30 -12.32 2.43 -3.63
N ILE A 31 -11.19 2.90 -4.16
CA ILE A 31 -10.14 3.59 -3.40
C ILE A 31 -9.38 4.58 -4.28
N GLU A 32 -8.97 5.72 -3.73
CA GLU A 32 -8.13 6.67 -4.45
C GLU A 32 -6.76 6.05 -4.76
N VAL A 33 -6.22 6.29 -5.96
CA VAL A 33 -4.94 5.74 -6.41
C VAL A 33 -3.82 6.02 -5.40
N ASP A 34 -3.72 7.26 -4.93
CA ASP A 34 -2.70 7.66 -3.95
C ASP A 34 -2.88 6.96 -2.60
N LYS A 35 -4.12 6.71 -2.18
CA LYS A 35 -4.38 5.98 -0.93
C LYS A 35 -3.92 4.53 -1.06
N LEU A 36 -4.27 3.86 -2.16
CA LEU A 36 -3.80 2.50 -2.42
C LEU A 36 -2.27 2.41 -2.50
N ARG A 37 -1.62 3.39 -3.13
CA ARG A 37 -0.14 3.48 -3.19
C ARG A 37 0.49 3.61 -1.80
N ILE A 38 -0.10 4.43 -0.91
CA ILE A 38 0.35 4.55 0.48
C ILE A 38 0.18 3.23 1.23
N LEU A 39 -0.97 2.55 1.08
CA LEU A 39 -1.20 1.25 1.71
C LEU A 39 -0.22 0.18 1.20
N ASP A 40 0.04 0.14 -0.11
CA ASP A 40 1.03 -0.76 -0.72
C ASP A 40 2.44 -0.54 -0.15
N TYR A 41 2.84 0.73 0.01
CA TYR A 41 4.11 1.08 0.63
C TYR A 41 4.20 0.58 2.08
N TYR A 42 3.16 0.78 2.90
CA TYR A 42 3.17 0.31 4.28
C TYR A 42 3.00 -1.20 4.42
N LEU A 43 2.46 -1.88 3.41
CA LEU A 43 2.45 -3.35 3.39
C LEU A 43 3.87 -3.89 3.17
N LEU A 44 4.68 -3.21 2.35
CA LEU A 44 6.05 -3.61 2.07
C LEU A 44 7.06 -3.13 3.13
N PHE A 45 6.82 -1.96 3.73
CA PHE A 45 7.69 -1.33 4.73
C PHE A 45 6.94 -1.03 6.04
N PRO A 46 6.30 -2.02 6.69
CA PRO A 46 5.39 -1.79 7.81
C PRO A 46 6.05 -1.17 9.03
N TRP A 47 7.35 -1.42 9.25
CA TRP A 47 8.09 -0.80 10.36
C TRP A 47 8.16 0.73 10.25
N ARG A 48 8.07 1.29 9.04
CA ARG A 48 8.05 2.74 8.84
C ARG A 48 6.79 3.40 9.38
N ALA A 49 5.74 2.62 9.68
CA ALA A 49 4.54 3.15 10.32
C ALA A 49 4.81 3.68 11.74
N SER A 50 5.97 3.36 12.34
CA SER A 50 6.39 3.87 13.64
C SER A 50 6.57 5.40 13.64
N ALA A 51 6.75 6.03 12.48
CA ALA A 51 6.92 7.47 12.32
C ALA A 51 5.61 8.23 12.02
N ILE A 52 4.50 7.53 11.77
CA ILE A 52 3.22 8.17 11.39
C ILE A 52 2.68 9.01 12.55
N ARG A 53 2.06 10.15 12.22
CA ARG A 53 1.22 10.90 13.17
C ARG A 53 -0.12 10.18 13.36
N LEU A 54 -0.16 9.27 14.32
CA LEU A 54 -1.35 8.45 14.63
C LEU A 54 -2.31 9.18 15.57
N SER A 55 -3.60 8.83 15.50
CA SER A 55 -4.57 9.24 16.52
C SER A 55 -4.34 8.47 17.83
N GLN A 56 -4.88 8.95 18.96
CA GLN A 56 -4.66 8.30 20.27
C GLN A 56 -5.17 6.86 20.31
N LYS A 57 -6.31 6.58 19.67
CA LYS A 57 -6.89 5.22 19.61
C LYS A 57 -6.05 4.24 18.79
N ASP A 58 -5.15 4.75 17.95
CA ASP A 58 -4.40 3.95 16.97
C ASP A 58 -2.92 3.78 17.35
N LEU A 59 -2.54 4.13 18.58
CA LEU A 59 -1.15 4.04 19.05
C LEU A 59 -0.59 2.61 19.08
N GLU A 60 -1.45 1.59 19.05
CA GLU A 60 -1.02 0.20 18.87
C GLU A 60 -0.21 0.01 17.58
N VAL A 61 -0.57 0.69 16.48
CA VAL A 61 0.17 0.64 15.21
C VAL A 61 1.64 0.96 15.40
N ARG A 62 1.97 1.94 16.26
CA ARG A 62 3.36 2.30 16.55
C ARG A 62 4.11 1.16 17.23
N ARG A 63 3.43 0.40 18.11
CA ARG A 63 4.02 -0.77 18.79
C ARG A 63 4.25 -1.90 17.80
N LEU A 64 3.27 -2.20 16.94
CA LEU A 64 3.40 -3.21 15.88
C LEU A 64 4.59 -2.88 14.95
N ALA A 65 4.65 -1.64 14.48
CA ALA A 65 5.69 -1.18 13.57
C ALA A 65 7.10 -1.31 14.18
N LYS A 66 7.27 -0.94 15.45
CA LYS A 66 8.56 -1.11 16.15
C LYS A 66 8.99 -2.57 16.27
N ARG A 67 8.07 -3.50 16.54
CA ARG A 67 8.42 -4.94 16.55
C ARG A 67 8.87 -5.44 15.19
N LEU A 68 8.29 -4.91 14.12
CA LEU A 68 8.68 -5.26 12.75
C LEU A 68 10.04 -4.65 12.36
N GLU A 69 10.44 -3.56 13.01
CA GLU A 69 11.75 -2.92 12.81
C GLU A 69 12.91 -3.82 13.24
N GLU A 70 12.72 -4.63 14.29
CA GLU A 70 13.72 -5.60 14.77
C GLU A 70 14.04 -6.69 13.74
N ARG A 71 13.14 -6.92 12.77
CA ARG A 71 13.28 -7.93 11.71
C ARG A 71 13.74 -7.33 10.38
N ARG A 72 14.08 -6.04 10.36
CA ARG A 72 14.43 -5.32 9.13
C ARG A 72 15.82 -5.71 8.65
N ASP A 73 15.96 -5.90 7.35
CA ASP A 73 17.27 -6.01 6.69
C ASP A 73 18.09 -4.72 6.86
N TYR A 74 19.41 -4.87 7.05
CA TYR A 74 20.38 -3.78 7.22
C TYR A 74 20.54 -2.86 5.99
N ALA A 75 19.79 -3.09 4.92
CA ALA A 75 19.85 -2.28 3.71
C ALA A 75 19.48 -0.82 4.00
N THR A 76 20.36 0.10 3.62
CA THR A 76 20.07 1.53 3.66
C THR A 76 19.02 1.86 2.62
N LEU A 77 17.82 2.23 3.08
CA LEU A 77 16.71 2.61 2.22
C LEU A 77 16.63 4.14 2.13
N PRO A 78 16.16 4.71 1.00
CA PRO A 78 15.87 6.14 0.88
C PRO A 78 14.84 6.64 1.91
N THR A 79 14.59 7.95 1.92
CA THR A 79 13.44 8.53 2.62
C THR A 79 12.13 7.94 2.09
N GLY A 80 11.05 8.02 2.90
CA GLY A 80 9.81 7.32 2.58
C GLY A 80 9.13 7.83 1.32
N ASP A 81 9.09 9.15 1.15
CA ASP A 81 8.64 9.88 -0.03
C ASP A 81 9.45 9.46 -1.27
N ALA A 82 10.78 9.49 -1.21
CA ALA A 82 11.64 9.08 -2.32
C ALA A 82 11.44 7.61 -2.70
N LEU A 83 11.21 6.74 -1.70
CA LEU A 83 10.97 5.32 -1.95
C LEU A 83 9.58 5.07 -2.55
N LEU A 84 8.54 5.76 -2.09
CA LEU A 84 7.19 5.69 -2.68
C LEU A 84 7.20 6.19 -4.13
N GLU A 85 7.95 7.25 -4.43
CA GLU A 85 8.11 7.73 -5.80
C GLU A 85 8.86 6.74 -6.68
N ARG A 86 9.87 6.05 -6.15
CA ARG A 86 10.55 4.97 -6.86
C ARG A 86 9.66 3.73 -7.08
N MET A 87 8.70 3.46 -6.21
CA MET A 87 7.70 2.39 -6.40
C MET A 87 6.65 2.73 -7.46
N ARG A 88 6.45 4.03 -7.74
CA ARG A 88 5.38 4.52 -8.63
C ARG A 88 5.33 3.80 -9.98
N PRO A 89 6.44 3.60 -10.74
CA PRO A 89 6.37 2.94 -12.04
C PRO A 89 5.77 1.53 -11.96
N SER A 90 6.16 0.75 -10.96
CA SER A 90 5.67 -0.61 -10.75
C SER A 90 4.21 -0.64 -10.29
N GLN A 91 3.82 0.28 -9.41
CA GLN A 91 2.44 0.45 -8.98
C GLN A 91 1.52 0.87 -10.14
N VAL A 92 1.98 1.79 -10.99
CA VAL A 92 1.23 2.24 -12.18
C VAL A 92 1.11 1.11 -13.19
N ALA A 93 2.20 0.40 -13.49
CA ALA A 93 2.18 -0.74 -14.40
C ALA A 93 1.23 -1.84 -13.89
N ALA A 94 1.21 -2.09 -12.59
CA ALA A 94 0.26 -3.02 -11.95
C ALA A 94 -1.20 -2.60 -12.17
N LEU A 95 -1.56 -1.34 -11.87
CA LEU A 95 -2.93 -0.84 -12.07
C LEU A 95 -3.35 -0.86 -13.53
N GLN A 96 -2.46 -0.48 -14.45
CA GLN A 96 -2.72 -0.52 -15.89
C GLN A 96 -2.95 -1.96 -16.37
N THR A 97 -2.12 -2.90 -15.92
CA THR A 97 -2.28 -4.33 -16.25
C THR A 97 -3.63 -4.84 -15.75
N MET A 98 -3.97 -4.57 -14.48
CA MET A 98 -5.26 -4.95 -13.91
C MET A 98 -6.45 -4.30 -14.64
N ALA A 99 -6.29 -3.09 -15.15
CA ALA A 99 -7.33 -2.42 -15.94
C ALA A 99 -7.50 -3.04 -17.34
N MET A 100 -6.39 -3.42 -18.00
CA MET A 100 -6.41 -4.13 -19.29
C MET A 100 -7.03 -5.52 -19.15
N ASP A 101 -6.79 -6.21 -18.04
CA ASP A 101 -7.39 -7.50 -17.72
C ASP A 101 -8.84 -7.40 -17.24
N GLY A 102 -9.39 -6.19 -17.14
CA GLY A 102 -10.78 -5.95 -16.73
C GLY A 102 -11.05 -6.15 -15.23
N ILE A 103 -10.01 -6.26 -14.40
CA ILE A 103 -10.11 -6.34 -12.93
C ILE A 103 -10.41 -4.96 -12.34
N VAL A 104 -9.82 -3.91 -12.92
CA VAL A 104 -10.02 -2.52 -12.52
C VAL A 104 -10.76 -1.77 -13.63
N ASP A 105 -11.64 -0.84 -13.26
CA ASP A 105 -12.29 0.05 -14.22
C ASP A 105 -11.34 1.10 -14.79
N LEU A 106 -11.15 1.08 -16.11
CA LEU A 106 -10.21 1.97 -16.80
C LEU A 106 -10.64 3.44 -16.75
N VAL A 107 -11.94 3.74 -16.80
CA VAL A 107 -12.44 5.12 -16.77
C VAL A 107 -12.17 5.72 -15.41
N SER A 108 -12.60 5.03 -14.35
CA SER A 108 -12.35 5.44 -12.96
C SER A 108 -10.86 5.62 -12.67
N LEU A 109 -10.01 4.71 -13.20
CA LEU A 109 -8.56 4.78 -13.00
C LEU A 109 -7.94 6.04 -13.60
N ARG A 110 -8.44 6.51 -14.75
CA ARG A 110 -7.99 7.77 -15.38
C ARG A 110 -8.38 8.99 -14.55
N ASP A 111 -9.48 8.90 -13.80
CA ASP A 111 -9.96 9.95 -12.90
C ASP A 111 -9.30 9.89 -11.50
N GLY A 112 -8.31 9.02 -11.31
CA GLY A 112 -7.54 8.92 -10.06
C GLY A 112 -8.13 7.96 -9.02
N THR A 113 -9.10 7.12 -9.42
CA THR A 113 -9.78 6.18 -8.52
C THR A 113 -9.66 4.74 -9.03
N VAL A 114 -9.21 3.84 -8.16
CA VAL A 114 -9.20 2.40 -8.43
C VAL A 114 -10.55 1.82 -8.04
N LYS A 115 -11.34 1.44 -9.04
CA LYS A 115 -12.60 0.72 -8.84
C LYS A 115 -12.46 -0.72 -9.28
N PHE A 116 -12.52 -1.65 -8.33
CA PHE A 116 -12.45 -3.08 -8.58
C PHE A 116 -13.78 -3.58 -9.12
N LYS A 117 -13.75 -4.29 -10.25
CA LYS A 117 -14.91 -4.98 -10.80
C LYS A 117 -15.16 -6.28 -10.04
N ALA A 118 -16.29 -6.93 -10.29
CA ALA A 118 -16.46 -8.31 -9.85
C ALA A 118 -15.54 -9.22 -10.70
N PHE A 119 -14.58 -9.88 -10.06
CA PHE A 119 -13.70 -10.85 -10.70
C PHE A 119 -13.54 -12.09 -9.82
N ALA A 120 -13.22 -13.22 -10.45
CA ALA A 120 -12.88 -14.45 -9.75
C ALA A 120 -11.38 -14.70 -9.87
N LEU A 121 -10.74 -15.00 -8.74
CA LEU A 121 -9.36 -15.48 -8.74
C LEU A 121 -9.33 -17.02 -8.76
N PRO A 122 -8.32 -17.61 -9.39
CA PRO A 122 -8.04 -19.04 -9.23
C PRO A 122 -7.84 -19.38 -7.74
N ASP A 123 -8.34 -20.53 -7.30
CA ASP A 123 -8.32 -20.91 -5.87
C ASP A 123 -6.91 -21.02 -5.31
N GLY A 124 -5.94 -21.45 -6.14
CA GLY A 124 -4.53 -21.46 -5.76
C GLY A 124 -3.98 -20.06 -5.45
N LEU A 125 -4.45 -19.03 -6.14
CA LEU A 125 -4.06 -17.64 -5.87
C LEU A 125 -4.76 -17.09 -4.63
N LYS A 126 -6.07 -17.39 -4.44
CA LYS A 126 -6.79 -17.03 -3.21
C LYS A 126 -6.09 -17.59 -1.98
N LYS A 127 -5.75 -18.88 -2.01
CA LYS A 127 -5.02 -19.56 -0.93
C LYS A 127 -3.69 -18.87 -0.63
N ARG A 128 -2.91 -18.53 -1.67
CA ARG A 128 -1.63 -17.80 -1.48
C ARG A 128 -1.82 -16.41 -0.87
N ILE A 129 -2.89 -15.70 -1.25
CA ILE A 129 -3.24 -14.41 -0.66
C ILE A 129 -3.57 -14.59 0.83
N GLU A 130 -4.40 -15.59 1.16
CA GLU A 130 -4.80 -15.92 2.53
C GLU A 130 -3.59 -16.31 3.40
N ASP A 131 -2.80 -17.29 2.94
CA ASP A 131 -1.61 -17.79 3.63
C ASP A 131 -0.64 -16.63 3.92
N ARG A 132 -0.32 -15.81 2.90
CA ARG A 132 0.61 -14.69 3.07
C ARG A 132 0.04 -13.58 3.96
N THR A 133 -1.27 -13.36 3.92
CA THR A 133 -1.96 -12.39 4.79
C THR A 133 -1.96 -12.85 6.24
N ALA A 134 -2.08 -14.15 6.49
CA ALA A 134 -1.97 -14.75 7.83
C ALA A 134 -0.53 -14.67 8.38
N GLU A 135 0.49 -14.90 7.54
CA GLU A 135 1.90 -14.74 7.91
C GLU A 135 2.24 -13.30 8.31
N ASP A 136 1.75 -12.31 7.57
CA ASP A 136 2.03 -10.89 7.78
C ASP A 136 0.95 -10.20 8.65
N VAL A 137 0.41 -10.88 9.67
CA VAL A 137 -0.75 -10.39 10.46
C VAL A 137 -0.54 -8.99 11.07
N ASP A 138 0.67 -8.70 11.56
CA ASP A 138 0.98 -7.39 12.16
C ASP A 138 1.00 -6.29 11.10
N ALA A 139 1.55 -6.55 9.91
CA ALA A 139 1.51 -5.59 8.81
C ALA A 139 0.07 -5.36 8.34
N MET A 140 -0.76 -6.40 8.29
CA MET A 140 -2.17 -6.28 7.91
C MET A 140 -2.99 -5.47 8.91
N LYS A 141 -2.75 -5.60 10.21
CA LYS A 141 -3.36 -4.71 11.23
C LYS A 141 -3.01 -3.24 11.01
N ILE A 142 -1.77 -2.95 10.59
CA ILE A 142 -1.37 -1.58 10.23
C ILE A 142 -2.18 -1.11 9.02
N ILE A 143 -2.32 -1.93 7.98
CA ILE A 143 -3.14 -1.61 6.81
C ILE A 143 -4.59 -1.35 7.18
N ASP A 144 -5.19 -2.20 8.03
CA ASP A 144 -6.57 -2.05 8.49
C ASP A 144 -6.80 -0.67 9.13
N VAL A 145 -5.90 -0.25 10.02
CA VAL A 145 -5.97 1.06 10.70
C VAL A 145 -5.75 2.21 9.73
N LEU A 146 -4.70 2.16 8.90
CA LEU A 146 -4.40 3.24 7.96
C LEU A 146 -5.51 3.43 6.93
N ASN A 147 -6.17 2.34 6.54
CA ASN A 147 -7.30 2.40 5.63
C ASN A 147 -8.51 3.18 6.21
N THR A 148 -8.64 3.27 7.53
CA THR A 148 -9.73 4.06 8.15
C THR A 148 -9.55 5.57 8.02
N TYR A 149 -8.32 6.04 7.74
CA TYR A 149 -8.07 7.46 7.56
C TYR A 149 -8.48 7.93 6.15
N PRO A 150 -9.05 9.14 6.02
CA PRO A 150 -9.24 9.75 4.71
C PRO A 150 -7.88 9.99 4.04
N LEU A 151 -7.84 10.04 2.71
CA LEU A 151 -6.59 10.37 2.00
C LEU A 151 -6.16 11.81 2.28
N LEU A 152 -7.11 12.74 2.14
CA LEU A 152 -6.89 14.20 2.17
C LEU A 152 -7.20 14.80 3.55
N GLY A 153 -6.82 16.06 3.71
CA GLY A 153 -7.06 16.87 4.90
C GLY A 153 -5.89 16.84 5.88
N GLN A 154 -5.89 17.79 6.82
CA GLN A 154 -4.79 17.96 7.79
C GLN A 154 -4.47 16.64 8.53
N ASP A 155 -5.51 15.87 8.83
CA ASP A 155 -5.48 14.57 9.51
C ASP A 155 -5.73 13.37 8.57
N GLY A 156 -5.61 13.57 7.27
CA GLY A 156 -5.61 12.49 6.28
C GLY A 156 -4.25 11.79 6.15
N LEU A 157 -4.19 10.72 5.36
CA LEU A 157 -2.97 9.94 5.16
C LEU A 157 -1.82 10.77 4.59
N LYS A 158 -2.07 11.69 3.65
CA LYS A 158 -1.01 12.56 3.11
C LYS A 158 -0.36 13.40 4.23
N GLY A 159 -1.17 14.06 5.04
CA GLY A 159 -0.71 14.85 6.19
C GLY A 159 -0.05 14.02 7.30
N ARG A 160 -0.60 12.84 7.62
CA ARG A 160 -0.08 11.96 8.70
C ARG A 160 1.22 11.26 8.36
N THR A 161 1.44 10.95 7.09
CA THR A 161 2.58 10.13 6.63
C THR A 161 3.70 10.95 6.00
N SER A 162 3.39 12.15 5.47
CA SER A 162 4.32 12.97 4.69
C SER A 162 4.95 12.25 3.49
N LEU A 163 4.33 11.16 3.01
CA LEU A 163 4.82 10.42 1.84
C LEU A 163 4.50 11.11 0.51
N LEU A 164 3.44 11.93 0.49
CA LEU A 164 2.98 12.71 -0.66
C LEU A 164 2.71 14.14 -0.20
N GLU A 165 2.84 15.10 -1.11
CA GLU A 165 2.52 16.50 -0.83
C GLU A 165 1.05 16.69 -0.48
N HIS A 166 0.78 17.53 0.53
CA HIS A 166 -0.57 17.87 1.01
C HIS A 166 -0.90 19.36 0.81
N ARG A 167 0.00 20.15 0.21
CA ARG A 167 -0.09 21.63 0.15
C ARG A 167 -1.27 22.16 -0.68
N TYR A 168 -1.87 21.32 -1.52
CA TYR A 168 -2.97 21.70 -2.41
C TYR A 168 -4.27 20.93 -2.15
N ASP A 169 -4.33 20.17 -1.06
CA ASP A 169 -5.56 19.48 -0.66
C ASP A 169 -6.54 20.54 -0.14
N LYS A 170 -7.42 21.04 -1.03
CA LYS A 170 -8.56 21.86 -0.63
C LYS A 170 -9.52 20.96 0.16
N VAL A 171 -9.65 21.23 1.45
CA VAL A 171 -10.66 20.62 2.34
C VAL A 171 -12.00 21.29 2.11
#